data_AF-A0A6B3CLA4-F1
#
_entry.id   AF-A0A6B3CLA4-F1
#
_cell.length_a   1.000
_cell.length_b   1.000
_cell.length_c   1.000
_cell.angle_alpha   90.00
_cell.angle_beta   90.00
_cell.angle_gamma   90.00
#
_symmetry.space_group_name_H-M   'P 1'
#
loop_
_entity.id
_entity.type
_entity.pdbx_description
1 polymer ?
#
loop_
_entity_poly.entity_id
_entity_poly.type
_entity_poly.pdbx_seq_one_letter_code
_entity_poly.pdbx_strand_id
1 'polypeptide(L)' 'VVIGEGEKDEAPMLFNGERVGDGTGAEVDIAVDPIDGTTLTANGMTNAIAVLAAAERGSMFDPSAVFYMDKLVT' A
#
# COMPACT_ATOMS: atom_id res chain seq x y z
N VAL A 1 -8.62 -1.16 -0.15
CA VAL A 1 -7.23 -0.73 0.04
C VAL A 1 -7.11 -0.15 1.45
N VAL A 2 -6.17 -0.66 2.25
CA VAL A 2 -5.90 -0.20 3.62
C VAL A 2 -4.60 0.62 3.67
N ILE A 3 -3.62 0.25 2.84
CA ILE A 3 -2.38 1.00 2.64
C ILE A 3 -2.24 1.22 1.13
N GLY A 4 -2.16 2.47 0.69
CA GLY A 4 -2.04 2.84 -0.73
C GLY A 4 -1.39 4.20 -0.92
N GLU A 5 -1.73 4.88 -2.00
CA GLU A 5 -1.10 6.16 -2.41
C GLU A 5 -1.44 7.35 -1.49
N GLY A 6 -2.39 7.19 -0.58
CA GLY A 6 -2.80 8.20 0.38
C GLY A 6 -4.32 8.32 0.54
N GLU A 7 -4.77 9.46 1.03
CA GLU A 7 -6.20 9.77 1.18
C GLU A 7 -6.84 10.13 -0.16
N LYS A 8 -8.15 9.91 -0.31
CA LYS A 8 -8.87 10.06 -1.59
C LYS A 8 -8.71 11.44 -2.24
N ASP A 9 -8.65 12.50 -1.43
CA ASP A 9 -8.54 13.87 -1.93
C ASP A 9 -7.14 14.17 -2.49
N GLU A 10 -6.14 13.39 -2.09
CA GLU A 10 -4.74 13.54 -2.49
C GLU A 10 -4.30 12.47 -3.51
N ALA A 11 -4.99 11.32 -3.54
CA ALA A 11 -4.71 10.19 -4.39
C ALA A 11 -5.93 9.83 -5.28
N PRO A 12 -5.87 10.01 -6.61
CA PRO A 12 -7.00 9.71 -7.50
C PRO A 12 -7.22 8.22 -7.73
N MET A 13 -6.23 7.37 -7.40
CA MET A 13 -6.27 5.91 -7.54
C MET A 13 -5.56 5.26 -6.36
N LEU A 14 -5.96 4.05 -6.02
CA LEU A 14 -5.45 3.23 -4.92
C LEU A 14 -5.45 3.98 -3.57
N PHE A 15 -6.49 4.79 -3.33
CA PHE A 15 -6.61 5.56 -2.10
C PHE A 15 -7.11 4.70 -0.92
N ASN A 16 -6.85 5.17 0.30
CA ASN A 16 -7.31 4.50 1.52
C ASN A 16 -8.84 4.36 1.53
N GLY A 17 -9.32 3.12 1.66
CA GLY A 17 -10.75 2.79 1.59
C GLY A 17 -11.28 2.47 0.19
N GLU A 18 -10.48 2.58 -0.87
CA GLU A 18 -10.91 2.20 -2.22
C GLU A 18 -11.28 0.71 -2.29
N ARG A 19 -12.41 0.40 -2.95
CA ARG A 19 -12.84 -0.97 -3.23
C ARG A 19 -12.27 -1.41 -4.57
N VAL A 20 -11.52 -2.51 -4.55
CA VAL A 20 -10.88 -3.09 -5.73
C VAL A 20 -11.27 -4.58 -5.87
N GLY A 21 -11.08 -5.14 -7.06
CA GLY A 21 -11.49 -6.50 -7.40
C GLY A 21 -12.79 -6.57 -8.20
N ASP A 22 -13.20 -7.77 -8.60
CA ASP A 22 -14.42 -8.00 -9.38
C ASP A 22 -15.70 -8.10 -8.53
N GLY A 23 -15.56 -7.97 -7.21
CA GLY A 23 -16.66 -8.05 -6.24
C GLY A 23 -17.02 -9.47 -5.81
N THR A 24 -16.25 -10.48 -6.22
CA THR A 24 -16.46 -11.88 -5.82
C THR A 24 -15.37 -12.36 -4.84
N GLY A 25 -15.66 -13.39 -4.05
CA GLY A 25 -14.72 -13.96 -3.08
C GLY A 25 -14.79 -13.32 -1.69
N ALA A 26 -13.81 -13.66 -0.85
CA ALA A 26 -13.73 -13.15 0.52
C ALA A 26 -13.28 -11.69 0.54
N GLU A 27 -13.81 -10.90 1.47
CA GLU A 27 -13.28 -9.57 1.74
C GLU A 27 -11.86 -9.68 2.33
N VAL A 28 -10.95 -8.88 1.80
CA VAL A 28 -9.54 -8.87 2.20
C VAL A 28 -9.04 -7.45 2.39
N ASP A 29 -8.07 -7.29 3.27
CA ASP A 29 -7.25 -6.08 3.33
C ASP A 29 -6.20 -6.15 2.23
N ILE A 30 -5.98 -5.01 1.57
CA ILE A 30 -4.97 -4.86 0.51
C ILE A 30 -4.05 -3.72 0.90
N ALA A 31 -2.75 -3.99 0.90
CA ALA A 31 -1.69 -3.01 0.93
C ALA A 31 -0.97 -3.02 -0.41
N VAL A 32 -0.75 -1.85 -1.00
CA VAL A 32 -0.09 -1.71 -2.30
C VAL A 32 0.91 -0.56 -2.25
N ASP A 33 2.08 -0.81 -2.83
CA ASP A 33 3.08 0.21 -3.16
C ASP A 33 3.51 -0.05 -4.61
N PRO A 34 2.94 0.69 -5.59
CA PRO A 34 3.24 0.49 -7.00
C PRO A 34 4.74 0.61 -7.30
N ILE A 35 5.46 1.48 -6.60
CA ILE A 35 6.91 1.68 -6.76
C ILE A 35 7.53 2.08 -5.41
N ASP A 36 8.02 1.07 -4.67
CA ASP A 36 8.91 1.32 -3.53
C ASP A 36 10.27 1.79 -4.09
N GLY A 37 10.53 3.09 -3.92
CA GLY A 37 11.69 3.76 -4.50
C GLY A 37 11.42 4.43 -5.84
N THR A 38 10.37 5.27 -5.94
CA THR A 38 10.08 6.13 -7.12
C THR A 38 11.32 6.88 -7.65
N THR A 39 12.16 7.40 -6.76
CA THR A 39 13.41 8.09 -7.13
C THR A 39 14.47 7.14 -7.71
N LEU A 40 14.54 5.90 -7.22
CA LEU A 40 15.45 4.89 -7.77
C LEU A 40 15.02 4.52 -9.19
N THR A 41 13.72 4.31 -9.39
CA THR A 41 13.12 4.05 -10.72
C THR A 41 13.41 5.20 -11.69
N ALA A 42 13.16 6.45 -11.28
CA ALA A 42 13.38 7.62 -12.11
C ALA A 42 14.84 7.79 -12.57
N ASN A 43 15.79 7.35 -11.75
CA ASN A 43 17.23 7.45 -12.03
C ASN A 43 17.85 6.16 -12.60
N GLY A 44 17.05 5.11 -12.87
CA GLY A 44 17.56 3.83 -13.35
C GLY A 44 18.48 3.12 -12.36
N MET A 45 18.32 3.40 -11.06
CA MET A 45 19.09 2.75 -9.99
C MET A 45 18.48 1.39 -9.64
N THR A 46 19.28 0.51 -9.06
CA THR A 46 18.83 -0.82 -8.64
C THR A 46 17.93 -0.77 -7.41
N ASN A 47 17.23 -1.87 -7.13
CA ASN A 47 16.43 -2.14 -5.92
C ASN A 47 15.07 -1.44 -5.82
N ALA A 48 14.60 -0.74 -6.85
CA ALA A 48 13.19 -0.38 -6.92
C ALA A 48 12.32 -1.62 -7.21
N ILE A 49 11.21 -1.76 -6.49
CA ILE A 49 10.30 -2.91 -6.63
C ILE A 49 8.83 -2.46 -6.59
N ALA A 50 7.96 -3.25 -7.21
CA ALA A 50 6.51 -3.12 -7.03
C ALA A 50 6.04 -4.12 -5.97
N VAL A 51 5.21 -3.69 -5.03
CA VAL A 51 4.80 -4.47 -3.86
C VAL A 51 3.28 -4.52 -3.74
N LEU A 52 2.76 -5.71 -3.45
CA LEU A 52 1.36 -5.91 -3.06
C LEU A 52 1.30 -6.98 -1.96
N ALA A 53 0.48 -6.73 -0.95
CA ALA A 53 0.16 -7.70 0.09
C ALA A 53 -1.37 -7.78 0.27
N ALA A 54 -1.84 -8.98 0.58
CA ALA A 54 -3.22 -9.27 0.90
C ALA A 54 -3.31 -10.04 2.21
N ALA A 55 -4.28 -9.70 3.04
CA ALA A 55 -4.52 -10.37 4.32
C ALA A 55 -6.02 -10.43 4.63
N GLU A 56 -6.40 -11.21 5.65
CA GLU A 56 -7.80 -11.24 6.11
C GLU A 56 -8.28 -9.83 6.48
N ARG A 57 -9.56 -9.55 6.22
CA ARG A 57 -10.14 -8.23 6.48
C ARG A 57 -9.95 -7.80 7.95
N GLY A 58 -9.42 -6.60 8.16
CA GLY A 58 -9.17 -6.01 9.48
C GLY A 58 -7.90 -6.49 10.17
N SER A 59 -7.04 -7.27 9.49
CA SER A 59 -5.79 -7.78 10.08
C SER A 59 -4.58 -6.89 9.81
N MET A 60 -4.65 -5.96 8.85
CA MET A 60 -3.60 -4.97 8.64
C MET A 60 -3.69 -3.82 9.64
N PHE A 61 -2.54 -3.37 10.15
CA PHE A 61 -2.45 -2.20 11.01
C PHE A 61 -2.84 -0.93 10.25
N ASP A 62 -3.50 0.02 10.92
CA ASP A 62 -3.88 1.30 10.34
C ASP A 62 -2.67 2.24 10.27
N PRO A 63 -2.14 2.54 9.06
CA PRO A 63 -0.97 3.38 8.91
C PRO A 63 -1.26 4.86 9.20
N SER A 64 -2.53 5.30 9.27
CA SER A 64 -2.88 6.71 9.48
C SER A 64 -2.55 7.21 10.88
N ALA A 65 -2.34 6.31 11.84
CA ALA A 65 -2.06 6.64 13.23
C ALA A 65 -0.69 7.31 13.44
N VAL A 66 0.31 6.97 12.62
CA VAL A 66 1.69 7.49 12.74
C VAL A 66 2.38 7.51 11.38
N PHE A 67 3.12 8.57 11.08
CA PHE A 67 3.83 8.70 9.80
C PHE A 67 5.15 7.90 9.75
N TYR A 68 5.83 7.76 10.88
CA TYR A 68 7.09 7.03 10.99
C TYR A 68 7.01 5.97 12.08
N MET A 69 7.79 4.90 11.90
CA MET A 69 7.94 3.79 12.83
C MET A 69 9.40 3.39 12.85
N ASP A 70 9.96 3.22 14.05
CA ASP A 70 11.27 2.59 14.22
C ASP A 70 11.17 1.09 13.98
N LYS A 71 12.07 0.53 13.16
CA LYS A 71 11.98 -0.86 12.66
C LYS A 71 13.29 -1.59 12.89
N LEU A 72 13.20 -2.79 13.46
CA LEU A 72 14.27 -3.78 13.50
C LEU A 72 13.75 -5.07 12.87
N VAL A 73 14.42 -5.55 11.82
CA VAL A 73 14.08 -6.77 11.08
C VAL A 73 15.36 -7.60 10.93
N THR A 74 15.30 -8.91 11.20
CA THR A 74 16.42 -9.86 11.13
C THR A 74 16.06 -11.10 10.33
#